data_AF-A0AA39MZM2-F1
#
_entry.id   AF-A0AA39MZM2-F1
#
_cell.length_a   1.000
_cell.length_b   1.000
_cell.length_c   1.000
_cell.angle_alpha   90.00
_cell.angle_beta   90.00
_cell.angle_gamma   90.00
#
_symmetry.space_group_name_H-M   'P 1'
#
loop_
_entity.id
_entity.type
_entity.pdbx_description
1 polymer ?
#
loop_
_entity_poly.entity_id
_entity_poly.type
_entity_poly.pdbx_seq_one_letter_code
_entity_poly.pdbx_strand_id
1 'polypeptide(L)'
;LNHEQARVFRIIAKHSMQSCPEQLRMFLAGAGGTGKSCIIHVLRFFFSARRQTRHFRLASFTGVAAKNISGVTLHSLLMLGQR
;
A
#
# COMPACT_ATOMS: atom_id res chain seq x y z
N LEU A 1 12.04 2.85 -10.64
CA LEU A 1 10.74 3.56 -10.58
C LEU A 1 10.71 4.57 -11.70
N ASN A 2 9.62 4.65 -12.46
CA ASN A 2 9.41 5.79 -13.37
C ASN A 2 9.10 7.07 -12.58
N HIS A 3 9.04 8.21 -13.27
CA HIS A 3 8.84 9.52 -12.64
C HIS A 3 7.58 9.57 -11.75
N GLU A 4 6.46 9.05 -12.25
CA GLU A 4 5.18 9.05 -11.52
C GLU A 4 5.20 8.09 -10.32
N GLN A 5 5.75 6.89 -10.47
CA GLN A 5 5.92 5.96 -9.36
C GLN A 5 6.82 6.54 -8.26
N ALA A 6 7.90 7.23 -8.65
CA ALA A 6 8.80 7.91 -7.72
C ALA A 6 8.12 9.11 -7.03
N ARG A 7 7.20 9.81 -7.71
CA ARG A 7 6.39 10.88 -7.13
C ARG A 7 5.42 10.32 -6.08
N VAL A 8 4.67 9.26 -6.42
CA VAL A 8 3.77 8.57 -5.49
C VAL A 8 4.52 8.10 -4.23
N PHE A 9 5.66 7.44 -4.43
CA PHE A 9 6.51 6.99 -3.33
C PHE A 9 6.92 8.15 -2.42
N ARG A 10 7.40 9.28 -2.98
CA ARG A 10 7.82 10.44 -2.20
C ARG A 10 6.69 11.05 -1.37
N ILE A 11 5.48 11.13 -1.91
CA ILE A 11 4.30 11.63 -1.17
C ILE A 11 4.02 10.76 0.06
N ILE A 12 3.93 9.43 -0.14
CA ILE A 12 3.62 8.48 0.94
C ILE A 12 4.73 8.43 1.98
N ALA A 13 6.00 8.38 1.53
CA ALA A 13 7.15 8.34 2.43
C ALA A 13 7.22 9.62 3.29
N LYS A 14 7.08 10.80 2.67
CA LYS A 14 7.06 12.08 3.40
C LYS A 14 5.92 12.12 4.42
N HIS A 15 4.71 11.75 4.01
CA HIS A 15 3.54 11.73 4.89
C HIS A 15 3.75 10.78 6.09
N SER A 16 4.32 9.59 5.87
CA SER A 16 4.58 8.62 6.95
C SER A 16 5.58 9.09 8.00
N MET A 17 6.38 10.11 7.70
CA MET A 17 7.40 10.67 8.60
C MET A 17 6.95 11.94 9.33
N GLN A 18 5.77 12.47 9.01
CA GLN A 18 5.23 13.65 9.68
C GLN A 18 4.64 13.27 11.05
N SER A 19 4.78 14.15 12.04
CA SER A 19 4.10 14.02 13.33
C SER A 19 2.66 14.51 13.20
N CYS A 20 1.69 13.66 13.51
CA CYS A 20 0.25 13.95 13.51
C CYS A 20 -0.30 14.60 12.21
N PRO A 21 -0.01 14.08 11.00
CA PRO A 21 -0.56 14.65 9.78
C PRO A 21 -2.05 14.29 9.61
N GLU A 22 -2.79 15.12 8.87
CA GLU A 22 -4.13 14.76 8.41
C GLU A 22 -4.07 13.52 7.50
N GLN A 23 -5.04 12.60 7.63
CA GLN A 23 -5.05 11.33 6.90
C GLN A 23 -4.86 11.51 5.39
N LEU A 24 -3.79 10.94 4.83
CA LEU A 24 -3.61 10.88 3.38
C LEU A 24 -4.58 9.88 2.74
N ARG A 25 -5.55 10.38 1.96
CA ARG A 25 -6.42 9.58 1.10
C ARG A 25 -5.97 9.74 -0.35
N MET A 26 -5.40 8.68 -0.91
CA MET A 26 -4.82 8.72 -2.26
C MET A 26 -5.45 7.64 -3.14
N PHE A 27 -5.99 8.04 -4.29
CA PHE A 27 -6.41 7.13 -5.35
C PHE A 27 -5.39 7.14 -6.48
N LEU A 28 -4.80 5.97 -6.77
CA LEU A 28 -3.86 5.81 -7.87
C LEU A 28 -4.49 5.00 -8.99
N ALA A 29 -4.91 5.70 -10.05
CA ALA A 29 -5.44 5.09 -11.27
C ALA A 29 -4.36 4.74 -12.29
N GLY A 30 -4.72 3.92 -13.28
CA GLY A 30 -3.91 3.66 -14.45
C GLY A 30 -4.29 2.35 -15.11
N ALA A 31 -4.06 2.23 -16.42
CA ALA A 31 -4.34 1.02 -17.19
C ALA A 31 -3.66 -0.24 -16.62
N GLY A 32 -4.14 -1.42 -16.99
CA GLY A 32 -3.45 -2.68 -16.70
C GLY A 32 -1.99 -2.64 -17.19
N GLY A 33 -1.05 -3.21 -16.45
CA GLY A 33 0.35 -3.27 -16.87
C GLY A 33 1.21 -2.02 -16.58
N THR A 34 0.65 -0.93 -16.04
CA THR A 34 1.43 0.30 -15.74
C THR A 34 2.36 0.22 -14.52
N GLY A 35 2.56 -0.98 -13.96
CA GLY A 35 3.48 -1.20 -12.85
C GLY A 35 3.00 -0.67 -11.50
N LYS A 36 1.69 -0.53 -11.26
CA LYS A 36 1.14 -0.13 -9.95
C LYS A 36 1.61 -1.05 -8.81
N SER A 37 1.75 -2.35 -9.07
CA SER A 37 2.29 -3.32 -8.10
C SER A 37 3.74 -3.03 -7.70
N CYS A 38 4.53 -2.36 -8.56
CA CYS A 38 5.89 -1.93 -8.22
C CYS A 38 5.88 -0.94 -7.05
N ILE A 39 4.90 -0.04 -6.99
CA ILE A 39 4.76 0.92 -5.87
C ILE A 39 4.49 0.18 -4.56
N ILE A 40 3.63 -0.84 -4.59
CA ILE A 40 3.37 -1.69 -3.42
C ILE A 40 4.66 -2.32 -2.90
N HIS A 41 5.48 -2.87 -3.79
CA HIS A 41 6.76 -3.51 -3.41
C HIS A 41 7.74 -2.51 -2.81
N VAL A 42 7.89 -1.32 -3.41
CA VAL A 42 8.79 -0.29 -2.89
C VAL A 42 8.34 0.23 -1.53
N LEU A 43 7.03 0.44 -1.33
CA LEU A 43 6.50 0.86 -0.03
C LEU A 43 6.74 -0.21 1.03
N ARG A 44 6.51 -1.48 0.70
CA ARG A 44 6.80 -2.61 1.60
C ARG A 44 8.28 -2.61 2.01
N PHE A 45 9.19 -2.44 1.05
CA PHE A 45 10.62 -2.36 1.33
C PHE A 45 10.95 -1.17 2.23
N PHE A 46 10.41 0.01 1.95
CA PHE A 46 10.63 1.23 2.74
C PHE A 46 10.20 1.05 4.21
N PHE A 47 8.99 0.57 4.48
CA PHE A 47 8.53 0.33 5.85
C PHE A 47 9.31 -0.80 6.53
N SER A 48 9.74 -1.83 5.79
CA SER A 48 10.59 -2.88 6.33
C SER A 48 11.97 -2.37 6.73
N ALA A 49 12.61 -1.55 5.88
CA ALA A 49 13.93 -0.97 6.16
C ALA A 49 13.90 -0.08 7.42
N ARG A 50 12.75 0.52 7.73
CA ARG A 50 12.52 1.31 8.95
C ARG A 50 12.09 0.50 10.16
N ARG A 51 12.03 -0.84 10.07
CA ARG A 51 11.48 -1.75 11.11
C ARG A 51 10.02 -1.43 11.48
N GLN A 52 9.25 -0.91 10.53
CA GLN A 52 7.86 -0.47 10.67
C GLN A 52 6.90 -1.36 9.86
N THR A 53 7.22 -2.64 9.67
CA THR A 53 6.41 -3.58 8.86
C THR A 53 4.97 -3.66 9.33
N ARG A 54 4.71 -3.55 10.64
CA ARG A 54 3.36 -3.58 11.23
C ARG A 54 2.51 -2.34 10.90
N HIS A 55 3.13 -1.25 10.46
CA HIS A 55 2.46 0.01 10.11
C HIS A 55 1.98 0.01 8.65
N PHE A 56 2.29 -1.04 7.88
CA PHE A 56 1.90 -1.17 6.48
C PHE A 56 1.06 -2.43 6.28
N ARG A 57 -0.22 -2.25 5.96
CA ARG A 57 -1.16 -3.35 5.68
C ARG A 57 -1.66 -3.26 4.25
N LEU A 58 -1.69 -4.40 3.57
CA LEU A 58 -2.17 -4.53 2.20
C LEU A 58 -3.47 -5.32 2.19
N ALA A 59 -4.46 -4.79 1.48
CA ALA A 59 -5.74 -5.46 1.30
C ALA A 59 -6.23 -5.37 -0.14
N SER A 60 -7.04 -6.35 -0.54
CA SER A 60 -7.76 -6.35 -1.81
C SER A 60 -9.17 -6.94 -1.66
N PHE A 61 -10.01 -6.75 -2.66
CA PHE A 61 -11.40 -7.21 -2.64
C PHE A 61 -11.55 -8.73 -2.80
N THR A 62 -10.68 -9.37 -3.60
CA THR A 62 -10.73 -10.81 -3.87
C THR A 62 -9.49 -11.54 -3.33
N GLY A 63 -9.64 -12.83 -3.02
CA GLY A 63 -8.54 -13.65 -2.49
C GLY A 63 -7.34 -13.75 -3.42
N VAL A 64 -7.58 -13.89 -4.73
CA VAL A 64 -6.50 -13.94 -5.75
C VAL A 64 -5.72 -12.62 -5.79
N ALA A 65 -6.42 -11.48 -5.82
CA ALA A 65 -5.76 -10.18 -5.85
C ALA A 65 -5.00 -9.87 -4.55
N ALA A 66 -5.56 -10.28 -3.40
CA ALA A 66 -4.86 -10.19 -2.11
C ALA A 66 -3.58 -11.02 -2.09
N LYS A 67 -3.64 -12.27 -2.58
CA LYS A 67 -2.47 -13.15 -2.71
C LYS A 67 -1.38 -12.53 -3.60
N ASN A 68 -1.77 -11.93 -4.73
CA ASN A 68 -0.83 -11.30 -5.68
C ASN A 68 -0.03 -10.13 -5.07
N ILE A 69 -0.57 -9.44 -4.08
CA ILE A 69 0.13 -8.35 -3.36
C ILE A 69 0.69 -8.79 -2.01
N SER A 70 0.67 -10.10 -1.71
CA SER A 70 1.01 -10.65 -0.38
C SER A 70 0.25 -9.97 0.77
N GLY A 71 -1.03 -9.65 0.54
CA GLY A 71 -1.93 -9.03 1.50
C GLY A 71 -3.04 -9.98 1.95
N VAL A 72 -4.05 -9.40 2.58
CA VAL A 72 -5.27 -10.10 3.01
C VAL A 72 -6.48 -9.57 2.25
N THR A 73 -7.64 -10.23 2.37
CA THR A 73 -8.86 -9.61 1.83
C THR A 73 -9.29 -8.44 2.72
N LEU A 74 -9.98 -7.45 2.14
CA LEU A 74 -10.53 -6.31 2.89
C LEU A 74 -11.51 -6.78 3.96
N HIS A 75 -12.33 -7.79 3.65
CA HIS A 75 -13.24 -8.43 4.61
C HIS A 75 -12.50 -9.04 5.81
N SER A 76 -11.40 -9.77 5.57
CA SER A 76 -10.56 -10.32 6.65
C SER A 76 -9.87 -9.23 7.46
N LEU A 77 -9.37 -8.18 6.82
CA LEU A 77 -8.68 -7.08 7.49
C LEU A 77 -9.61 -6.31 8.44
N LEU A 78 -10.86 -6.11 8.03
CA LEU A 78 -11.89 -5.39 8.79
C LEU A 78 -12.76 -6.30 9.65
N MET A 79 -12.45 -7.61 9.72
CA MET A 79 -13.20 -8.60 10.52
C MET A 79 -14.69 -8.69 10.19
N LEU A 80 -15.08 -8.44 8.94
CA LEU A 80 -16.48 -8.40 8.52
C LEU A 80 -17.14 -9.78 8.33
N GLY A 81 -16.37 -10.87 8.50
CA GLY A 81 -16.85 -12.25 8.36
C GLY A 81 -16.76 -13.08 9.64
N GLN A 82 -16.41 -12.47 10.77
CA GLN A 82 -16.39 -13.15 12.06
C GLN A 82 -17.78 -13.00 12.70
N ARG A 83 -18.53 -14.09 12.74
CA ARG A 83 -19.78 -14.24 13.48
C ARG A 83 -19.59 -15.36 14.48
#